data_AF-A0A182H4T6-F1
#
_entry.id   AF-A0A182H4T6-F1
#
_cell.length_a   1.000
_cell.length_b   1.000
_cell.length_c   1.000
_cell.angle_alpha   90.00
_cell.angle_beta   90.00
_cell.angle_gamma   90.00
#
_symmetry.space_group_name_H-M   'P 1'
#
loop_
_entity.id
_entity.type
_entity.pdbx_description
1 polymer ?
#
loop_
_entity_poly.entity_id
_entity_poly.type
_entity_poly.pdbx_seq_one_letter_code
_entity_poly.pdbx_strand_id
1 'polypeptide(L)'
;MADVRSIQLHSLKNCVYIEMHNAGVPPRMAKQHNLQHSIKYKESCYYIPIYVDGPTTTIRIHDLSPQMSNSIISDYLAQYGDVISVSNEVWKHYFVGLPNGVRVVRMKMKKPVPAHITIDN
;
A
#
# COMPACT_ATOMS: atom_id res chain seq x y z
N MET A 1 -8.28 -29.13 9.18
CA MET A 1 -7.20 -28.15 9.43
C MET A 1 -7.81 -26.77 9.36
N ALA A 2 -7.42 -25.83 10.22
CA ALA A 2 -7.93 -24.46 10.17
C ALA A 2 -7.36 -23.75 8.92
N ASP A 3 -8.18 -22.96 8.22
CA ASP A 3 -7.74 -22.19 7.04
C ASP A 3 -6.77 -21.04 7.42
N VAL A 4 -6.84 -20.59 8.68
CA VAL A 4 -6.03 -19.52 9.25
C VAL A 4 -4.71 -20.07 9.76
N ARG A 5 -3.61 -19.45 9.33
CA ARG A 5 -2.23 -19.74 9.76
C ARG A 5 -1.82 -18.89 10.96
N SER A 6 -2.10 -17.59 10.92
CA SER A 6 -1.72 -16.67 11.98
C SER A 6 -2.68 -15.47 12.07
N ILE A 7 -2.82 -14.89 13.27
CA ILE A 7 -3.58 -13.67 13.52
C ILE A 7 -2.71 -12.73 14.33
N GLN A 8 -2.56 -11.48 13.88
CA GLN A 8 -1.74 -10.47 14.54
C GLN A 8 -2.50 -9.15 14.67
N LEU A 9 -2.54 -8.58 15.87
CA LEU A 9 -3.14 -7.28 16.11
C LEU A 9 -2.11 -6.18 15.93
N HIS A 10 -2.44 -5.18 15.11
CA HIS A 10 -1.56 -4.05 14.81
C HIS A 10 -2.12 -2.76 15.41
N SER A 11 -1.70 -2.45 16.64
CA SER A 11 -2.21 -1.33 17.44
C SER A 11 -2.08 0.03 16.76
N LEU A 12 -0.95 0.33 16.10
CA LEU A 12 -0.75 1.62 15.44
C LEU A 12 -1.68 1.88 14.25
N LYS A 13 -2.20 0.82 13.63
CA LYS A 13 -3.11 0.91 12.46
C LYS A 13 -4.54 0.54 12.84
N ASN A 14 -4.79 0.18 14.10
CA ASN A 14 -6.07 -0.32 14.58
C ASN A 14 -6.67 -1.41 13.68
N CYS A 15 -5.83 -2.37 13.23
CA CYS A 15 -6.26 -3.44 12.35
C CYS A 15 -5.74 -4.81 12.81
N VAL A 16 -6.31 -5.87 12.25
CA VAL A 16 -5.89 -7.25 12.47
C VAL A 16 -5.40 -7.82 11.14
N TYR A 17 -4.17 -8.33 11.13
CA TYR A 17 -3.62 -9.10 10.03
C TYR A 17 -3.96 -10.57 10.22
N ILE A 18 -4.51 -11.19 9.17
CA ILE A 18 -4.87 -12.60 9.16
C ILE A 18 -4.12 -13.25 8.00
N GLU A 19 -3.22 -14.18 8.32
CA GLU A 19 -2.51 -14.98 7.35
C GLU A 19 -3.27 -16.30 7.14
N MET A 20 -3.47 -16.70 5.89
CA MET A 20 -4.17 -17.93 5.52
C MET A 20 -3.19 -18.95 4.96
N HIS A 21 -3.46 -20.24 5.14
CA HIS A 21 -2.65 -21.31 4.53
C HIS A 21 -2.80 -21.37 3.00
N ASN A 22 -3.95 -20.98 2.47
CA ASN A 22 -4.26 -21.04 1.04
C ASN A 22 -4.43 -19.62 0.46
N ALA A 23 -3.60 -19.26 -0.52
CA ALA A 23 -3.61 -17.97 -1.18
C ALA A 23 -4.93 -17.63 -1.91
N GLY A 24 -5.74 -18.62 -2.27
CA GLY A 24 -7.06 -18.43 -2.89
C GLY A 24 -8.17 -18.06 -1.91
N VAL A 25 -7.98 -18.27 -0.60
CA VAL A 25 -8.99 -17.99 0.43
C VAL A 25 -9.13 -16.49 0.73
N PRO A 26 -8.04 -15.71 0.97
CA PRO A 26 -8.16 -14.29 1.28
C PRO A 26 -8.96 -13.48 0.23
N PRO A 27 -8.74 -13.62 -1.10
CA PRO A 27 -9.52 -12.87 -2.08
C PRO A 27 -11.02 -13.18 -2.03
N ARG A 28 -11.38 -14.46 -1.82
CA ARG A 28 -12.78 -14.88 -1.68
C ARG A 28 -13.41 -14.30 -0.42
N MET A 29 -12.71 -14.37 0.71
CA MET A 29 -13.17 -13.82 1.99
C MET A 29 -13.36 -12.30 1.92
N ALA A 30 -12.40 -11.58 1.34
CA ALA A 30 -12.52 -10.14 1.12
C ALA A 30 -13.74 -9.81 0.26
N LYS A 31 -13.95 -10.51 -0.87
CA LYS A 31 -15.11 -10.29 -1.73
C LYS A 31 -16.44 -10.53 -1.00
N GLN A 32 -16.52 -11.56 -0.16
CA GLN A 32 -17.75 -11.94 0.53
C GLN A 32 -18.06 -11.06 1.75
N HIS A 33 -17.06 -10.55 2.44
CA HIS A 33 -17.25 -9.94 3.76
C HIS A 33 -16.85 -8.46 3.85
N ASN A 34 -16.21 -7.88 2.83
CA ASN A 34 -15.84 -6.47 2.87
C ASN A 34 -17.06 -5.58 3.09
N LEU A 35 -17.04 -4.78 4.17
CA LEU A 35 -18.11 -3.87 4.58
C LEU A 35 -19.47 -4.54 4.82
N GLN A 36 -19.52 -5.88 4.95
CA GLN A 36 -20.76 -6.61 5.23
C GLN A 36 -21.04 -6.70 6.74
N HIS A 37 -20.04 -6.43 7.56
CA HIS A 37 -20.13 -6.49 9.02
C HIS A 37 -20.01 -5.09 9.60
N SER A 38 -20.67 -4.86 10.74
CA SER A 38 -20.61 -3.57 11.42
C SER A 38 -20.59 -3.71 12.94
N ILE A 39 -20.02 -2.71 13.59
CA ILE A 39 -20.01 -2.55 15.05
C ILE A 39 -20.81 -1.29 15.37
N LYS A 40 -21.82 -1.45 16.23
CA LYS A 40 -22.53 -0.30 16.80
C LYS A 40 -21.78 0.19 18.04
N TYR A 41 -21.41 1.46 18.04
CA TYR A 41 -20.81 2.10 19.20
C TYR A 41 -21.43 3.49 19.37
N LYS A 42 -22.07 3.70 20.52
CA LYS A 42 -22.98 4.84 20.74
C LYS A 42 -24.08 4.87 19.66
N GLU A 43 -24.44 6.07 19.18
CA GLU A 43 -25.43 6.27 18.11
C GLU A 43 -24.84 6.08 16.69
N SER A 44 -23.60 5.64 16.57
CA SER A 44 -22.91 5.46 15.29
C SER A 44 -22.70 3.99 14.92
N CYS A 45 -22.82 3.70 13.63
CA CYS A 45 -22.57 2.37 13.05
C CYS A 45 -21.29 2.40 12.22
N TYR A 46 -20.32 1.55 12.58
CA TYR A 46 -19.02 1.48 11.92
C TYR A 46 -18.91 0.18 11.13
N TYR A 47 -18.82 0.27 9.81
CA TYR A 47 -18.60 -0.90 8.95
C TYR A 47 -17.15 -1.38 9.03
N ILE A 48 -16.94 -2.68 9.07
CA ILE A 48 -15.62 -3.30 9.15
C ILE A 48 -15.10 -3.54 7.73
N PRO A 49 -14.04 -2.83 7.29
CA PRO A 49 -13.41 -3.12 6.01
C PRO A 49 -12.59 -4.41 6.11
N ILE A 50 -12.74 -5.29 5.12
CA ILE A 50 -11.98 -6.54 5.00
C ILE A 50 -11.42 -6.60 3.58
N TYR A 51 -10.11 -6.54 3.46
CA TYR A 51 -9.43 -6.54 2.17
C TYR A 51 -8.16 -7.37 2.25
N VAL A 52 -7.75 -7.91 1.10
CA VAL A 52 -6.45 -8.58 0.99
C VAL A 52 -5.37 -7.51 0.95
N ASP A 53 -4.44 -7.59 1.90
CA ASP A 53 -3.14 -6.91 1.78
C ASP A 53 -2.37 -7.64 0.69
N GLY A 54 -2.60 -7.23 -0.56
CA GLY A 54 -1.98 -7.85 -1.73
C GLY A 54 -0.48 -7.59 -1.76
N PRO A 55 0.27 -8.30 -2.62
CA PRO A 55 1.70 -8.03 -2.79
C PRO A 55 1.89 -6.57 -3.20
N THR A 56 2.32 -5.74 -2.26
CA THR A 56 2.70 -4.36 -2.54
C THR A 56 4.17 -4.36 -2.94
N THR A 57 4.46 -3.88 -4.13
CA THR A 57 5.83 -3.67 -4.58
C THR A 57 6.27 -2.29 -4.17
N THR A 58 7.50 -2.19 -3.67
CA THR A 58 8.13 -0.90 -3.36
C THR A 58 9.08 -0.55 -4.50
N ILE A 59 8.77 0.52 -5.22
CA ILE A 59 9.61 1.08 -6.28
C ILE A 59 10.38 2.27 -5.71
N ARG A 60 11.67 2.31 -5.97
CA ARG A 60 12.55 3.44 -5.63
C ARG A 60 12.89 4.16 -6.91
N ILE A 61 12.50 5.42 -7.01
CA ILE A 61 12.77 6.26 -8.16
C ILE A 61 13.93 7.18 -7.81
N HIS A 62 14.94 7.14 -8.67
CA HIS A 62 16.13 7.95 -8.61
C HIS A 62 16.07 9.03 -9.69
N ASP A 63 16.91 10.05 -9.55
CA ASP A 63 17.13 11.07 -10.59
C ASP A 63 15.87 11.86 -11.00
N LEU A 64 14.98 12.13 -10.04
CA LEU A 64 13.84 13.02 -10.25
C LEU A 64 14.16 14.44 -9.77
N SER A 65 13.65 15.43 -10.52
CA SER A 65 13.70 16.82 -10.10
C SER A 65 13.07 17.00 -8.71
N PRO A 66 13.71 17.71 -7.77
CA PRO A 66 13.12 18.01 -6.47
C PRO A 66 11.77 18.74 -6.54
N GLN A 67 11.54 19.48 -7.63
CA GLN A 67 10.32 20.27 -7.86
C GLN A 67 9.14 19.41 -8.36
N MET A 68 9.39 18.19 -8.82
CA MET A 68 8.32 17.30 -9.28
C MET A 68 7.48 16.84 -8.09
N SER A 69 6.17 17.03 -8.20
CA SER A 69 5.22 16.69 -7.15
C SER A 69 4.95 15.18 -7.11
N ASN A 70 4.58 14.70 -5.92
CA ASN A 70 4.20 13.30 -5.74
C ASN A 70 2.93 12.92 -6.52
N SER A 71 2.06 13.90 -6.84
CA SER A 71 0.87 13.65 -7.65
C SER A 71 1.22 13.31 -9.10
N ILE A 72 2.15 14.05 -9.72
CA ILE A 72 2.61 13.78 -11.10
C ILE A 72 3.19 12.36 -11.20
N ILE A 73 4.01 11.97 -10.22
CA ILE A 73 4.58 10.61 -10.14
C ILE A 73 3.48 9.56 -9.98
N SER A 74 2.49 9.81 -9.12
CA SER A 74 1.37 8.90 -8.88
C SER A 74 0.52 8.71 -10.14
N ASP A 75 0.19 9.81 -10.82
CA ASP A 75 -0.62 9.81 -12.03
C ASP A 75 0.09 9.07 -13.16
N TYR A 76 1.39 9.32 -13.36
CA TYR A 76 2.18 8.60 -14.34
C TYR A 76 2.26 7.10 -14.06
N LEU A 77 2.50 6.70 -12.80
CA LEU A 77 2.66 5.29 -12.44
C LEU A 77 1.35 4.50 -12.37
N ALA A 78 0.20 5.17 -12.32
CA ALA A 78 -1.12 4.53 -12.33
C ALA A 78 -1.34 3.64 -13.57
N GLN A 79 -0.62 3.90 -14.67
CA GLN A 79 -0.67 3.07 -15.88
C GLN A 79 -0.12 1.64 -15.67
N TYR A 80 0.73 1.43 -14.64
CA TYR A 80 1.37 0.16 -14.33
C TYR A 80 0.69 -0.61 -13.18
N GLY A 81 -0.21 0.04 -12.44
CA GLY A 81 -0.86 -0.58 -11.28
C GLY A 81 -1.56 0.41 -10.37
N ASP A 82 -2.02 -0.06 -9.22
CA ASP A 82 -2.70 0.78 -8.24
C ASP A 82 -1.66 1.38 -7.28
N VAL A 83 -1.39 2.68 -7.42
CA VAL A 83 -0.48 3.42 -6.53
C VAL A 83 -1.14 3.59 -5.16
N ILE A 84 -0.45 3.13 -4.11
CA ILE A 84 -0.92 3.21 -2.72
C ILE A 84 -0.40 4.47 -2.05
N SER A 85 0.89 4.76 -2.23
CA SER A 85 1.52 5.94 -1.62
C SER A 85 2.79 6.33 -2.37
N VAL A 86 3.06 7.63 -2.44
CA VAL A 86 4.34 8.20 -2.89
C VAL A 86 4.91 9.03 -1.74
N SER A 87 6.17 8.78 -1.38
CA SER A 87 6.83 9.44 -0.26
C SER A 87 8.26 9.85 -0.60
N ASN A 88 8.70 10.95 0.02
CA ASN A 88 10.09 11.39 -0.05
C ASN A 88 10.92 10.56 0.92
N GLU A 89 11.96 9.89 0.42
CA GLU A 89 12.92 9.27 1.31
C GLU A 89 13.82 10.35 1.92
N VAL A 90 14.17 10.13 3.19
CA VAL A 90 15.08 10.98 3.94
C VAL A 90 16.34 10.21 4.30
N TRP A 91 17.44 10.94 4.44
CA TRP A 91 18.67 10.39 4.99
C TRP A 91 18.43 9.80 6.39
N LYS A 92 19.06 8.65 6.66
CA LYS A 92 18.98 7.96 7.96
C LYS A 92 20.20 8.17 8.85
N HIS A 93 21.36 8.54 8.28
CA HIS A 93 22.63 8.56 9.01
C HIS A 93 23.34 9.93 8.95
N TYR A 94 23.78 10.38 7.78
CA TYR A 94 24.62 11.59 7.68
C TYR A 94 23.85 12.91 7.78
N PHE A 95 22.61 12.95 7.27
CA PHE A 95 21.77 14.17 7.19
C PHE A 95 20.34 13.90 7.65
N VAL A 96 20.20 13.27 8.83
CA VAL A 96 18.94 12.67 9.29
C VAL A 96 17.74 13.59 9.09
N GLY A 97 16.71 13.08 8.40
CA GLY A 97 15.46 13.79 8.16
C GLY A 97 15.46 14.71 6.93
N LEU A 98 16.60 14.99 6.31
CA LEU A 98 16.63 15.74 5.05
C LEU A 98 16.26 14.82 3.86
N PRO A 99 15.46 15.30 2.88
CA PRO A 99 15.18 14.56 1.66
C PRO A 99 16.46 14.20 0.92
N ASN A 100 16.58 12.94 0.47
CA ASN A 100 17.78 12.46 -0.23
C ASN A 100 17.61 12.40 -1.77
N GLY A 101 16.52 12.97 -2.29
CA GLY A 101 16.18 12.97 -3.71
C GLY A 101 15.47 11.69 -4.18
N VAL A 102 15.48 10.60 -3.41
CA VAL A 102 14.78 9.35 -3.78
C VAL A 102 13.29 9.45 -3.46
N ARG A 103 12.46 9.00 -4.40
CA ARG A 103 11.01 8.83 -4.19
C ARG A 103 10.70 7.36 -4.00
N VAL A 104 9.96 7.04 -2.94
CA VAL A 104 9.52 5.68 -2.62
C VAL A 104 8.04 5.56 -2.91
N VAL A 105 7.71 4.69 -3.86
CA VAL A 105 6.35 4.40 -4.30
C VAL A 105 5.96 3.00 -3.84
N ARG A 106 4.84 2.89 -3.13
CA ARG A 106 4.20 1.60 -2.84
C ARG A 106 3.04 1.42 -3.80
N MET A 107 3.00 0.30 -4.52
CA MET A 107 1.92 0.04 -5.48
C MET A 107 1.61 -1.46 -5.63
N LYS A 108 0.38 -1.75 -6.08
CA LYS A 108 -0.01 -3.09 -6.54
C LYS A 108 0.24 -3.17 -8.04
N MET A 109 1.25 -3.93 -8.45
CA MET A 109 1.67 -4.04 -9.85
C MET A 109 0.61 -4.80 -10.68
N LYS A 110 0.21 -4.22 -11.81
CA LYS A 110 -0.62 -4.87 -12.85
C LYS A 110 0.18 -5.14 -14.13
N LYS A 111 1.22 -4.34 -14.37
CA LYS A 111 2.15 -4.43 -15.49
C LYS A 111 3.58 -4.20 -14.98
N PRO A 112 4.62 -4.75 -15.64
CA PRO A 112 6.00 -4.43 -15.29
C PRO A 112 6.29 -2.95 -15.53
N VAL A 113 7.09 -2.35 -14.64
CA VAL A 113 7.61 -0.98 -14.78
C VAL A 113 9.01 -1.07 -15.40
N PRO A 114 9.29 -0.33 -16.50
CA PRO A 114 10.63 -0.26 -17.07
C PRO A 114 11.68 0.26 -16.08
N ALA A 115 12.94 -0.14 -16.25
CA ALA A 115 14.03 0.33 -15.40
C ALA A 115 14.30 1.85 -15.54
N HIS A 116 13.95 2.43 -16.70
CA HIS A 116 14.09 3.86 -16.99
C HIS A 116 12.79 4.38 -17.57
N ILE A 117 12.33 5.52 -17.06
CA ILE A 117 11.10 6.20 -17.49
C ILE A 117 11.36 7.71 -17.57
N THR A 118 10.66 8.37 -18.48
CA THR A 118 10.64 9.84 -18.57
C THR A 118 9.26 10.31 -18.14
N ILE A 119 9.21 11.21 -17.17
CA ILE A 119 7.98 11.84 -16.68
C ILE A 119 8.06 13.31 -17.04
N ASP A 120 7.15 13.75 -17.92
CA ASP A 120 7.02 15.15 -18.28
C ASP A 120 6.31 15.91 -17.15
N ASN A 121 6.66 17.19 -16.98
CA ASN A 121 6.24 18.03 -15.87
C ASN A 121 5.13 19.00 -16.29
#